data_AF-A0AA43QKB1-F1
#
_entry.id   AF-A0AA43QKB1-F1
#
_cell.length_a   1.000
_cell.length_b   1.000
_cell.length_c   1.000
_cell.angle_alpha   90.00
_cell.angle_beta   90.00
_cell.angle_gamma   90.00
#
_symmetry.space_group_name_H-M   'P 1'
#
loop_
_entity.id
_entity.type
_entity.pdbx_description
1 polymer ?
#
loop_
_entity_poly.entity_id
_entity_poly.type
_entity_poly.pdbx_seq_one_letter_code
_entity_poly.pdbx_strand_id
1 'polypeptide(L)'
;MDLSLGCTKLPRPRPTPRTSPRKSLARLRLHRHAHNNEWTDQLAQIDAEGYRPQLIFIDTGLVTALNATNRTNFLDLFKAIAEFDGYRAGHLMVERCRQPDAVIDKEAFALRMQHLVLGVKSRTFALGNIKIGDVLNEVLSM
;
A
#
# COMPACT_ATOMS: atom_id res chain seq x y z
N MET A 1 -10.16 -33.12 14.22
CA MET A 1 -8.75 -32.81 13.92
C MET A 1 -8.25 -31.95 15.05
N ASP A 2 -7.33 -32.49 15.83
CA ASP A 2 -6.83 -31.93 17.09
C ASP A 2 -5.84 -30.79 16.78
N LEU A 3 -6.20 -29.56 17.14
CA LEU A 3 -5.35 -28.37 17.07
C LEU A 3 -4.61 -28.20 18.40
N SER A 4 -3.78 -29.19 18.74
CA SER A 4 -2.84 -29.07 19.84
C SER A 4 -1.72 -28.09 19.45
N LEU A 5 -1.86 -26.84 19.88
CA LEU A 5 -0.83 -25.79 19.83
C LEU A 5 0.38 -26.25 20.65
N GLY A 6 1.35 -26.86 19.96
CA GLY A 6 2.62 -27.26 20.53
C GLY A 6 3.36 -26.07 21.14
N CYS A 7 3.84 -26.26 22.37
CA CYS A 7 4.73 -25.36 23.10
C CYS A 7 5.93 -24.92 22.23
N THR A 8 5.86 -23.72 21.65
CA THR A 8 6.97 -23.13 20.90
C THR A 8 7.99 -22.57 21.88
N LYS A 9 9.16 -23.21 21.94
CA LYS A 9 10.36 -22.68 22.60
C LYS A 9 10.54 -21.20 22.18
N LEU A 10 10.77 -20.32 23.15
CA LEU A 10 11.13 -18.92 22.92
C LEU A 10 12.22 -18.83 21.83
N PRO A 11 12.01 -18.07 20.74
CA PRO A 11 12.99 -17.98 19.68
C PRO A 11 14.30 -17.39 20.23
N ARG A 12 15.43 -18.04 19.93
CA ARG A 12 16.77 -17.52 20.26
C ARG A 12 16.92 -16.07 19.75
N PRO A 13 17.60 -15.19 20.50
CA PRO A 13 17.94 -13.86 20.00
C PRO A 13 18.72 -14.00 18.70
N ARG A 14 18.23 -13.33 17.65
CA ARG A 14 18.76 -13.45 16.29
C ARG A 14 19.81 -12.37 16.02
N PRO A 15 20.77 -12.66 15.15
CA PRO A 15 21.68 -11.63 14.64
C PRO A 15 20.89 -10.57 13.87
N THR A 16 21.43 -9.36 13.83
CA THR A 16 20.95 -8.31 12.94
C THR A 16 21.06 -8.76 11.48
N PRO A 17 20.07 -8.45 10.62
CA PRO A 17 20.13 -8.82 9.22
C PRO A 17 21.39 -8.31 8.54
N ARG A 18 22.15 -9.22 7.92
CA ARG A 18 23.44 -8.89 7.27
C ARG A 18 23.29 -8.25 5.89
N THR A 19 22.14 -8.43 5.25
CA THR A 19 21.82 -8.01 3.88
C THR A 19 20.53 -7.20 3.86
N SER A 20 20.19 -6.52 2.77
CA SER A 20 18.90 -5.79 2.68
C SER A 20 17.76 -6.72 2.25
N PRO A 21 16.49 -6.47 2.66
CA PRO A 21 15.37 -7.37 2.37
C PRO A 21 15.20 -7.61 0.87
N ARG A 22 15.40 -6.55 0.07
CA ARG A 22 15.30 -6.59 -1.39
C ARG A 22 16.34 -7.51 -2.03
N LYS A 23 17.57 -7.54 -1.51
CA LYS A 23 18.64 -8.45 -2.00
C LYS A 23 18.31 -9.90 -1.65
N SER A 24 17.83 -10.17 -0.45
CA SER A 24 17.41 -11.52 -0.02
C SER A 24 16.24 -12.05 -0.85
N LEU A 25 15.25 -11.20 -1.15
CA LEU A 25 14.14 -11.55 -2.03
C LEU A 25 14.58 -11.79 -3.48
N ALA A 26 15.54 -11.03 -3.99
CA ALA A 26 16.08 -11.23 -5.34
C ALA A 26 16.74 -12.61 -5.48
N ARG A 27 17.52 -13.05 -4.48
CA ARG A 27 18.11 -14.39 -4.45
C ARG A 27 17.06 -15.49 -4.41
N LEU A 28 16.07 -15.37 -3.52
CA LEU A 28 14.98 -16.34 -3.42
C LEU A 28 14.22 -16.50 -4.74
N ARG A 29 14.00 -15.42 -5.48
CA ARG A 29 13.30 -15.44 -6.77
C ARG A 29 13.98 -16.27 -7.85
N LEU A 30 15.31 -16.44 -7.79
CA LEU A 30 16.04 -17.27 -8.76
C LEU A 30 15.60 -18.74 -8.71
N HIS A 31 15.16 -19.20 -7.55
CA HIS A 31 14.73 -20.58 -7.32
C HIS A 31 13.20 -20.76 -7.39
N ARG A 32 12.45 -19.77 -7.91
CA ARG A 32 10.96 -19.80 -7.96
C ARG A 32 10.41 -21.05 -8.66
N HIS A 33 11.10 -21.51 -9.69
CA HIS A 33 10.70 -22.66 -10.50
C HIS A 33 11.60 -23.87 -10.27
N ALA A 34 12.39 -23.87 -9.19
CA ALA A 34 13.24 -25.01 -8.86
C ALA A 34 12.36 -26.22 -8.54
N HIS A 35 12.67 -27.37 -9.15
CA HIS A 35 11.97 -28.64 -8.92
C HIS A 35 12.59 -29.47 -7.77
N ASN A 36 13.57 -28.90 -7.06
CA ASN A 36 14.33 -29.52 -5.98
C ASN A 36 14.22 -28.68 -4.68
N ASN A 37 15.03 -29.03 -3.67
CA ASN A 37 15.01 -28.38 -2.35
C ASN A 37 15.67 -26.99 -2.31
N GLU A 38 16.18 -26.45 -3.42
CA GLU A 38 16.92 -25.18 -3.44
C GLU A 38 16.12 -24.00 -2.90
N TRP A 39 14.81 -23.96 -3.15
CA TRP A 39 13.93 -22.93 -2.59
C TRP A 39 13.94 -22.95 -1.06
N THR A 40 13.83 -24.15 -0.48
CA THR A 40 13.82 -24.38 0.97
C THR A 40 15.18 -24.08 1.58
N ASP A 41 16.27 -24.47 0.92
CA ASP A 41 17.64 -24.19 1.36
C ASP A 41 17.91 -22.68 1.37
N GLN A 42 17.45 -21.98 0.33
CA GLN A 42 17.56 -20.52 0.24
C GLN A 42 16.71 -19.81 1.30
N LEU A 43 15.55 -20.34 1.69
CA LEU A 43 14.76 -19.84 2.81
C LEU A 43 15.47 -20.06 4.16
N ALA A 44 16.08 -21.22 4.37
CA ALA A 44 16.84 -21.52 5.58
C ALA A 44 18.06 -20.59 5.71
N GLN A 45 18.74 -20.30 4.59
CA GLN A 45 19.84 -19.35 4.55
C GLN A 45 19.38 -17.92 4.89
N ILE A 46 18.21 -17.50 4.39
CA ILE A 46 17.61 -16.20 4.74
C ILE A 46 17.27 -16.15 6.24
N ASP A 47 16.73 -17.23 6.82
CA ASP A 47 16.47 -17.29 8.28
C ASP A 47 17.76 -17.17 9.11
N ALA A 48 18.82 -17.87 8.69
CA ALA A 48 20.14 -17.81 9.32
C ALA A 48 20.81 -16.43 9.20
N GLU A 49 20.51 -15.68 8.12
CA GLU A 49 20.97 -14.30 7.91
C GLU A 49 20.28 -13.28 8.83
N GLY A 50 19.32 -13.70 9.67
CA GLY A 50 18.61 -12.85 10.63
C GLY A 50 17.21 -12.42 10.17
N TYR A 51 16.75 -12.89 9.00
CA TYR A 51 15.39 -12.65 8.53
C TYR A 51 14.41 -13.69 9.07
N ARG A 52 13.11 -13.41 8.94
CA ARG A 52 12.03 -14.38 9.16
C ARG A 52 11.16 -14.45 7.91
N PRO A 53 11.36 -15.43 7.02
CA PRO A 53 10.46 -15.64 5.91
C PRO A 53 9.06 -15.96 6.43
N GLN A 54 8.04 -15.25 5.94
CA GLN A 54 6.65 -15.51 6.26
C GLN A 54 5.88 -15.76 4.97
N LEU A 55 5.10 -16.84 4.94
CA LEU A 55 4.15 -17.08 3.88
C LEU A 55 2.84 -16.42 4.27
N ILE A 56 2.47 -15.36 3.54
CA ILE A 56 1.22 -14.63 3.76
C ILE A 56 0.29 -15.02 2.62
N PHE A 57 -0.79 -15.71 2.97
CA PHE A 57 -1.91 -15.89 2.04
C PHE A 57 -2.75 -14.63 2.07
N ILE A 58 -2.72 -13.89 0.97
CA ILE A 58 -3.63 -12.78 0.76
C ILE A 58 -4.79 -13.34 -0.06
N ASP A 59 -5.89 -13.66 0.59
CA ASP A 59 -7.16 -13.79 -0.11
C ASP A 59 -7.54 -12.38 -0.55
N THR A 60 -7.31 -12.06 -1.82
CA THR A 60 -7.68 -10.76 -2.37
C THR A 60 -9.20 -10.58 -2.46
N GLY A 61 -9.99 -11.58 -2.02
CA GLY A 61 -11.44 -11.63 -2.12
C GLY A 61 -11.89 -11.61 -3.58
N LEU A 62 -13.20 -11.48 -3.84
CA LEU A 62 -13.71 -11.07 -5.14
C LEU A 62 -12.96 -9.80 -5.57
N VAL A 63 -11.95 -9.94 -6.41
CA VAL A 63 -11.28 -8.81 -7.05
C VAL A 63 -12.28 -8.27 -8.04
N THR A 64 -13.16 -7.39 -7.57
CA THR A 64 -13.91 -6.52 -8.48
C THR A 64 -12.88 -5.64 -9.14
N ALA A 65 -12.38 -6.09 -10.29
CA ALA A 65 -11.54 -5.27 -11.13
C ALA A 65 -12.30 -3.97 -11.42
N LEU A 66 -11.61 -2.84 -11.33
CA LEU A 66 -12.19 -1.60 -11.78
C LEU A 66 -12.51 -1.77 -13.27
N ASN A 67 -13.75 -1.47 -13.65
CA ASN A 67 -14.10 -1.32 -15.06
C ASN A 67 -13.22 -0.21 -15.69
N ALA A 68 -13.19 -0.15 -17.03
CA ALA A 68 -12.32 0.77 -17.74
C ALA A 68 -12.46 2.23 -17.25
N THR A 69 -13.69 2.69 -17.03
CA THR A 69 -13.99 4.04 -16.53
C THR A 69 -13.43 4.28 -15.13
N ASN A 70 -13.71 3.39 -14.19
CA ASN A 70 -13.25 3.51 -12.81
C ASN A 70 -11.73 3.41 -12.72
N ARG A 71 -11.11 2.59 -13.58
CA ARG A 71 -9.66 2.48 -13.68
C ARG A 71 -9.04 3.79 -14.15
N THR A 72 -9.58 4.42 -15.19
CA THR A 72 -9.12 5.74 -15.66
C THR A 72 -9.32 6.80 -14.58
N ASN A 73 -10.47 6.82 -13.92
CA ASN A 73 -10.73 7.74 -12.81
C ASN A 73 -9.71 7.59 -11.68
N PHE A 74 -9.43 6.35 -11.29
CA PHE A 74 -8.43 6.06 -10.27
C PHE A 74 -7.03 6.53 -10.69
N LEU A 75 -6.58 6.18 -11.91
CA LEU A 75 -5.23 6.52 -12.37
C LEU A 75 -5.02 8.02 -12.49
N ASP A 76 -5.98 8.75 -13.05
CA ASP A 76 -5.87 10.21 -13.21
C ASP A 76 -5.86 10.92 -11.85
N LEU A 77 -6.77 10.53 -10.95
CA LEU A 77 -6.85 11.10 -9.60
C LEU A 77 -5.58 10.78 -8.81
N PHE A 78 -5.14 9.52 -8.84
CA PHE A 78 -3.94 9.10 -8.11
C PHE A 78 -2.69 9.78 -8.64
N LYS A 79 -2.58 9.96 -9.97
CA LYS A 79 -1.49 10.71 -10.59
C LYS A 79 -1.45 12.17 -10.09
N ALA A 80 -2.58 12.88 -10.10
CA ALA A 80 -2.66 14.25 -9.62
C ALA A 80 -2.22 14.38 -8.14
N ILE A 81 -2.68 13.46 -7.28
CA ILE A 81 -2.28 13.42 -5.87
C ILE A 81 -0.77 13.14 -5.72
N ALA A 82 -0.23 12.19 -6.48
CA ALA A 82 1.19 11.84 -6.44
C ALA A 82 2.11 12.97 -6.91
N GLU A 83 1.63 13.81 -7.84
CA GLU A 83 2.31 15.01 -8.33
C GLU A 83 2.09 16.23 -7.41
N PHE A 84 1.37 16.05 -6.29
CA PHE A 84 0.97 17.09 -5.35
C PHE A 84 0.11 18.21 -5.94
N ASP A 85 -0.66 17.90 -6.99
CA ASP A 85 -1.63 18.77 -7.63
C ASP A 85 -3.03 18.48 -7.09
N GLY A 86 -3.32 19.03 -5.90
CA GLY A 86 -4.62 18.87 -5.26
C GLY A 86 -5.73 19.68 -5.93
N TYR A 87 -5.41 20.77 -6.62
CA TYR A 87 -6.38 21.53 -7.41
C TYR A 87 -6.91 20.68 -8.57
N ARG A 88 -6.01 20.03 -9.33
CA ARG A 88 -6.41 19.07 -10.37
C ARG A 88 -7.15 17.87 -9.78
N ALA A 89 -6.72 17.35 -8.64
CA ALA A 89 -7.41 16.26 -7.96
C ALA A 89 -8.86 16.65 -7.60
N GLY A 90 -9.07 17.86 -7.06
CA GLY A 90 -10.40 18.37 -6.72
C GLY A 90 -11.32 18.47 -7.94
N HIS A 91 -10.82 19.00 -9.06
CA HIS A 91 -11.58 19.05 -10.31
C HIS A 91 -11.92 17.66 -10.85
N LEU A 92 -10.96 16.72 -10.84
CA LEU A 92 -11.22 15.34 -11.26
C LEU A 92 -12.30 14.66 -10.39
N MET A 93 -12.32 14.95 -9.08
CA MET A 93 -13.34 14.43 -8.17
C MET A 93 -14.71 15.01 -8.46
N VAL A 94 -14.80 16.33 -8.70
CA VAL A 94 -16.06 17.01 -9.03
C VAL A 94 -16.61 16.57 -10.38
N GLU A 95 -15.78 16.56 -11.43
CA GLU A 95 -16.19 16.22 -12.80
C GLU A 95 -16.67 14.77 -12.95
N ARG A 96 -16.13 13.87 -12.12
CA ARG A 96 -16.31 12.41 -12.27
C ARG A 96 -17.10 11.79 -11.12
N CYS A 97 -17.67 12.60 -10.23
CA CYS A 97 -18.60 12.11 -9.21
C CYS A 97 -19.95 11.72 -9.86
N ARG A 98 -20.85 11.15 -9.06
CA ARG A 98 -22.16 10.67 -9.57
C ARG A 98 -23.09 11.80 -9.99
N GLN A 99 -22.98 12.97 -9.36
CA GLN A 99 -23.87 14.10 -9.55
C GLN A 99 -23.05 15.41 -9.63
N PRO A 100 -22.28 15.63 -10.71
CA PRO A 100 -21.40 16.80 -10.84
C PRO A 100 -22.15 18.14 -10.81
N ASP A 101 -23.43 18.15 -11.17
CA ASP A 101 -24.28 19.35 -11.18
C ASP A 101 -24.81 19.72 -9.78
N ALA A 102 -24.77 18.78 -8.83
CA ALA A 102 -25.16 19.03 -7.44
C ALA A 102 -24.03 19.66 -6.60
N VAL A 103 -22.84 19.82 -7.19
CA VAL A 103 -21.70 20.43 -6.50
C VAL A 103 -21.89 21.94 -6.42
N ILE A 104 -21.96 22.44 -5.19
CA ILE A 104 -22.28 23.84 -4.88
C ILE A 104 -21.15 24.78 -5.31
N ASP A 105 -19.93 24.52 -4.84
CA ASP A 105 -18.77 25.37 -5.12
C ASP A 105 -17.56 24.52 -5.50
N LYS A 106 -17.42 24.32 -6.82
CA LYS A 106 -16.37 23.50 -7.43
C LYS A 106 -14.98 24.07 -7.18
N GLU A 107 -14.86 25.40 -7.23
CA GLU A 107 -13.57 26.09 -7.07
C GLU A 107 -13.12 26.08 -5.61
N ALA A 108 -14.02 26.37 -4.68
CA ALA A 108 -13.69 26.27 -3.25
C ALA A 108 -13.28 24.85 -2.87
N PHE A 109 -13.97 23.83 -3.40
CA PHE A 109 -13.59 22.43 -3.19
C PHE A 109 -12.19 22.13 -3.74
N ALA A 110 -11.89 22.54 -4.98
CA ALA A 110 -10.58 22.34 -5.59
C ALA A 110 -9.44 23.05 -4.82
N LEU A 111 -9.68 24.27 -4.34
CA LEU A 111 -8.73 25.01 -3.51
C LEU A 111 -8.50 24.33 -2.15
N ARG A 112 -9.54 23.81 -1.51
CA ARG A 112 -9.40 23.03 -0.26
C ARG A 112 -8.62 21.73 -0.48
N MET A 113 -8.86 21.04 -1.60
CA MET A 113 -8.09 19.87 -1.99
C MET A 113 -6.60 20.19 -2.23
N GLN A 114 -6.28 21.36 -2.81
CA GLN A 114 -4.89 21.80 -2.93
C GLN A 114 -4.22 21.96 -1.56
N HIS A 115 -4.88 22.60 -0.60
CA HIS A 115 -4.34 22.73 0.76
C HIS A 115 -4.15 21.38 1.45
N LEU A 116 -5.11 20.47 1.30
CA LEU A 116 -5.02 19.11 1.84
C LEU A 116 -3.80 18.37 1.29
N VAL A 117 -3.63 18.37 -0.03
CA VAL A 117 -2.54 17.65 -0.71
C VAL A 117 -1.17 18.26 -0.38
N LEU A 118 -1.07 19.59 -0.28
CA LEU A 118 0.14 20.26 0.23
C LEU A 118 0.42 19.92 1.70
N GLY A 119 -0.63 19.77 2.51
CA GLY A 119 -0.52 19.30 3.88
C GLY A 119 -0.03 17.86 3.98
N VAL A 120 -0.37 16.99 3.02
CA VAL A 120 0.22 15.64 2.92
C VAL A 120 1.69 15.74 2.52
N LYS A 121 2.04 16.60 1.56
CA LYS A 121 3.42 16.83 1.10
C LYS A 121 4.37 17.20 2.25
N SER A 122 3.95 18.06 3.17
CA SER A 122 4.77 18.45 4.32
C SER A 122 4.99 17.30 5.32
N ARG A 123 4.11 16.29 5.32
CA ARG A 123 4.14 15.13 6.22
C ARG A 123 4.73 13.86 5.59
N THR A 124 5.04 13.87 4.28
CA THR A 124 5.46 12.69 3.49
C THR A 124 6.73 11.98 3.98
N PHE A 125 7.60 12.63 4.76
CA PHE A 125 8.76 11.95 5.38
C PHE A 125 8.38 11.01 6.54
N ALA A 126 7.13 11.03 6.98
CA ALA A 126 6.58 10.11 7.98
C ALA A 126 5.22 9.57 7.51
N LEU A 127 5.18 8.81 6.41
CA LEU A 127 3.97 8.15 5.92
C LEU A 127 3.25 7.32 7.00
N GLY A 128 3.99 6.79 7.99
CA GLY A 128 3.42 6.10 9.16
C GLY A 128 2.59 6.98 10.10
N ASN A 129 2.69 8.31 9.97
CA ASN A 129 1.96 9.29 10.78
C ASN A 129 0.72 9.85 10.06
N ILE A 130 0.50 9.49 8.80
CA ILE A 130 -0.68 9.95 8.05
C ILE A 130 -1.79 8.90 8.22
N LYS A 131 -2.79 9.22 9.04
CA LYS A 131 -4.00 8.40 9.12
C LYS A 131 -4.87 8.74 7.92
N ILE A 132 -5.06 7.77 7.03
CA ILE A 132 -5.94 7.93 5.87
C ILE A 132 -7.37 8.33 6.26
N GLY A 133 -7.84 7.91 7.44
CA GLY A 133 -9.13 8.31 7.98
C GLY A 133 -9.26 9.82 8.21
N ASP A 134 -8.20 10.50 8.66
CA ASP A 134 -8.23 11.95 8.88
C ASP A 134 -8.36 12.69 7.56
N VAL A 135 -7.66 12.21 6.52
CA VAL A 135 -7.76 12.75 5.15
C VAL A 135 -9.16 12.55 4.59
N LEU A 136 -9.74 11.35 4.73
CA LEU A 136 -11.10 11.06 4.28
C LEU A 136 -12.14 11.93 5.00
N ASN A 137 -11.99 12.11 6.31
CA ASN A 137 -12.87 12.99 7.09
C ASN A 137 -12.79 14.44 6.63
N GLU A 138 -11.58 14.95 6.37
CA GLU A 138 -11.37 16.30 5.87
C GLU A 138 -12.10 16.48 4.54
N VAL A 139 -11.88 15.59 3.57
CA VAL A 139 -12.55 15.61 2.25
C VAL A 139 -14.06 15.55 2.37
N LEU A 140 -14.62 14.70 3.24
CA LEU A 140 -16.06 14.55 3.42
C LEU A 140 -16.72 15.75 4.12
N SER A 141 -15.93 16.58 4.81
CA SER A 141 -16.39 17.78 5.50
C SER A 141 -16.34 19.05 4.65
N MET A 142 -15.84 18.97 3.41
CA MET A 142 -15.64 20.12 2.52
C MET A 142 -16.91 20.64 1.87
#